data_AF-A0AAX6MF68-F1
#
_entry.id   AF-A0AAX6MF68-F1
#
_cell.length_a   1.000
_cell.length_b   1.000
_cell.length_c   1.000
_cell.angle_alpha   90.00
_cell.angle_beta   90.00
_cell.angle_gamma   90.00
#
_symmetry.space_group_name_H-M   'P 1'
#
loop_
_entity.id
_entity.type
_entity.pdbx_description
1 polymer ?
#
loop_
_entity_poly.entity_id
_entity_poly.type
_entity_poly.pdbx_seq_one_letter_code
_entity_poly.pdbx_strand_id
1 'polypeptide(L)'
;MKLPWSLVTVVPVLTTKLLAASAEDRTQHVNLFIGTEGPDPGTSYNSGNVFPGASLPFGAVKIGIDTAEWNVSFTANGGYTPDSNVTAITMLHESGTGGAPTYGLIPQMPLTSLEGVNVLDNLTYMQPRTSPDVAEVGYYKTQLQNGVTAEMSAAMHAGIIKYTYPKDSGGRYILVDVSHYLPSTGDKGQFYSNGRIERSNDGGDYRVYFCARFDSAPSQSQLFSGRATDPYWPSTKNATATFTNDTSLEGGIVGYQYADRIGALFEFPSNVTTVHSKVGVSWVSTDKACQFLDEVPHWNVDHVRDAAKGKWNSDVFSKINVTSTNHTQLEMFYTAMYHAHLLPSNRTGDNPYWESDEPYYDDFYTIWDTFRCLHSLYVLIQPQTQIEIVRALIDIWRFEGFMPDGRSHNFNGRVQGGSNADNVLADSYVKGLGGGINWTDGYAAMKSNADDLPYNNFDPEDLTGSTKEGRGALRDWRQYGYVTPNFGRSLSKTVEYSLNDFSVYQVAKGEAPEDASKYLNGSA
;
A
#
# COMPACT_ATOMS: atom_id res chain seq x y z
N MET A 1 -46.64 71.92 0.80
CA MET A 1 -45.95 71.74 2.10
C MET A 1 -46.64 70.60 2.85
N LYS A 2 -45.95 69.46 2.99
CA LYS A 2 -46.12 68.34 3.96
C LYS A 2 -45.57 67.05 3.30
N LEU A 3 -44.35 66.67 3.69
CA LEU A 3 -43.78 65.34 3.43
C LEU A 3 -44.43 64.30 4.37
N PRO A 4 -44.65 63.05 3.93
CA PRO A 4 -44.99 61.95 4.81
C PRO A 4 -43.73 61.24 5.32
N TRP A 5 -43.79 60.78 6.57
CA TRP A 5 -42.76 60.01 7.27
C TRP A 5 -42.71 58.56 6.78
N SER A 6 -41.51 58.04 6.52
CA SER A 6 -41.28 56.62 6.27
C SER A 6 -40.92 55.92 7.59
N LEU A 7 -41.68 54.88 7.95
CA LEU A 7 -41.34 53.96 9.04
C LEU A 7 -40.09 53.16 8.67
N VAL A 8 -39.11 53.14 9.57
CA VAL A 8 -37.95 52.23 9.51
C VAL A 8 -38.31 50.98 10.31
N THR A 9 -38.43 49.85 9.61
CA THR A 9 -38.60 48.53 10.21
C THR A 9 -37.23 47.99 10.61
N VAL A 10 -36.97 47.84 11.91
CA VAL A 10 -35.75 47.19 12.43
C VAL A 10 -35.98 45.68 12.45
N VAL A 11 -35.29 44.94 11.59
CA VAL A 11 -35.25 43.47 11.63
C VAL A 11 -34.10 43.05 12.55
N PRO A 12 -34.35 42.25 13.60
CA PRO A 12 -33.28 41.76 14.45
C PRO A 12 -32.51 40.66 13.72
N VAL A 13 -31.22 40.87 13.48
CA VAL A 13 -30.30 39.83 13.02
C VAL A 13 -30.04 38.88 14.19
N LEU A 14 -30.71 37.73 14.23
CA LEU A 14 -30.28 36.62 15.08
C LEU A 14 -28.98 36.04 14.51
N THR A 15 -27.85 36.39 15.13
CA THR A 15 -26.60 35.64 14.95
C THR A 15 -26.74 34.29 15.63
N THR A 16 -27.15 33.26 14.89
CA THR A 16 -26.94 31.86 15.29
C THR A 16 -25.44 31.60 15.33
N LYS A 17 -24.85 31.63 16.53
CA LYS A 17 -23.58 30.96 16.78
C LYS A 17 -23.82 29.47 16.58
N LEU A 18 -23.49 28.95 15.40
CA LEU A 18 -23.21 27.53 15.23
C LEU A 18 -22.03 27.21 16.14
N LEU A 19 -22.32 26.71 17.34
CA LEU A 19 -21.36 25.91 18.09
C LEU A 19 -21.10 24.70 17.21
N ALA A 20 -20.00 24.71 16.46
CA ALA A 20 -19.46 23.48 15.91
C ALA A 20 -19.23 22.54 17.10
N ALA A 21 -20.07 21.53 17.25
CA ALA A 21 -19.77 20.43 18.14
C ALA A 21 -18.39 19.93 17.71
N SER A 22 -17.42 19.92 18.62
CA SER A 22 -16.13 19.28 18.37
C SER A 22 -16.46 17.86 17.89
N ALA A 23 -16.10 17.54 16.65
CA ALA A 23 -16.25 16.18 16.15
C ALA A 23 -15.55 15.26 17.16
N GLU A 24 -16.26 14.23 17.62
CA GLU A 24 -15.71 13.26 18.56
C GLU A 24 -14.53 12.55 17.90
N ASP A 25 -13.35 12.66 18.52
CA ASP A 25 -12.13 12.03 18.04
C ASP A 25 -12.16 10.53 18.34
N ARG A 26 -12.45 9.73 17.31
CA ARG A 26 -12.50 8.26 17.40
C ARG A 26 -11.13 7.63 17.19
N THR A 27 -10.13 8.40 16.75
CA THR A 27 -8.78 7.89 16.49
C THR A 27 -8.10 7.39 17.76
N GLN A 28 -8.47 7.92 18.93
CA GLN A 28 -7.98 7.48 20.23
C GLN A 28 -8.29 6.02 20.58
N HIS A 29 -9.22 5.39 19.85
CA HIS A 29 -9.57 3.99 20.05
C HIS A 29 -8.76 3.06 19.14
N VAL A 30 -7.98 3.55 18.20
CA VAL A 30 -7.25 2.68 17.27
C VAL A 30 -5.94 2.24 17.89
N ASN A 31 -5.66 0.95 17.86
CA ASN A 31 -4.38 0.37 18.24
C ASN A 31 -3.73 -0.31 17.03
N LEU A 32 -2.78 0.38 16.41
CA LEU A 32 -2.16 -0.03 15.15
C LEU A 32 -1.22 -1.24 15.30
N PHE A 33 -0.92 -1.67 16.53
CA PHE A 33 -0.12 -2.87 16.80
C PHE A 33 -0.95 -4.15 16.86
N ILE A 34 -2.29 -4.07 16.89
CA ILE A 34 -3.13 -5.28 16.84
C ILE A 34 -2.94 -5.96 15.48
N GLY A 35 -2.35 -7.15 15.50
CA GLY A 35 -2.05 -7.93 14.29
C GLY A 35 -0.59 -7.83 13.83
N THR A 36 0.27 -7.04 14.48
CA THR A 36 1.72 -7.03 14.15
C THR A 36 2.50 -8.19 14.75
N GLU A 37 1.92 -8.85 15.74
CA GLU A 37 2.52 -9.96 16.49
C GLU A 37 1.55 -11.14 16.49
N GLY A 38 2.08 -12.35 16.38
CA GLY A 38 1.31 -13.58 16.42
C GLY A 38 1.47 -14.34 17.75
N PRO A 39 1.24 -15.67 17.77
CA PRO A 39 1.41 -16.50 18.96
C PRO A 39 2.84 -16.58 19.49
N ASP A 40 3.85 -16.35 18.66
CA ASP A 40 5.26 -16.33 19.06
C ASP A 40 5.68 -14.89 19.36
N PRO A 41 5.89 -14.53 20.64
CA PRO A 41 6.16 -13.16 21.03
C PRO A 41 7.41 -12.59 20.35
N GLY A 42 7.36 -11.32 19.98
CA GLY A 42 8.41 -10.58 19.28
C GLY A 42 8.42 -10.77 17.77
N THR A 43 7.60 -11.68 17.23
CA THR A 43 7.69 -12.13 15.83
C THR A 43 6.39 -11.93 15.04
N SER A 44 6.51 -11.95 13.72
CA SER A 44 5.36 -11.96 12.79
C SER A 44 4.77 -13.35 12.53
N TYR A 45 5.28 -14.41 13.19
CA TYR A 45 4.80 -15.78 12.96
C TYR A 45 3.30 -15.91 13.23
N ASN A 46 2.51 -16.29 12.22
CA ASN A 46 1.05 -16.35 12.30
C ASN A 46 0.40 -15.05 12.85
N SER A 47 1.04 -13.90 12.63
CA SER A 47 0.47 -12.59 12.91
C SER A 47 -0.55 -12.21 11.84
N GLY A 48 -1.15 -11.04 11.98
CA GLY A 48 -1.98 -10.43 10.93
C GLY A 48 -1.17 -9.81 9.80
N ASN A 49 0.18 -9.79 9.86
CA ASN A 49 1.04 -9.18 8.85
C ASN A 49 0.69 -7.71 8.54
N VAL A 50 0.19 -6.98 9.53
CA VAL A 50 -0.32 -5.62 9.34
C VAL A 50 0.81 -4.59 9.38
N PHE A 51 0.56 -3.47 8.71
CA PHE A 51 1.43 -2.30 8.74
C PHE A 51 1.00 -1.34 9.88
N PRO A 52 1.87 -1.01 10.85
CA PRO A 52 1.53 -0.12 11.95
C PRO A 52 1.91 1.36 11.73
N GLY A 53 2.50 1.71 10.58
CA GLY A 53 2.95 3.07 10.31
C GLY A 53 1.83 4.05 9.94
N ALA A 54 2.21 5.24 9.50
CA ALA A 54 1.26 6.30 9.17
C ALA A 54 0.74 6.20 7.73
N SER A 55 -0.58 6.31 7.57
CA SER A 55 -1.26 6.36 6.28
C SER A 55 -2.57 7.16 6.39
N LEU A 56 -3.07 7.66 5.27
CA LEU A 56 -4.47 8.06 5.11
C LEU A 56 -5.35 6.85 4.73
N PRO A 57 -6.69 6.94 4.85
CA PRO A 57 -7.58 5.96 4.23
C PRO A 57 -7.28 5.84 2.74
N PHE A 58 -7.03 4.62 2.26
CA PHE A 58 -6.66 4.30 0.88
C PHE A 58 -5.41 5.04 0.38
N GLY A 59 -4.54 5.51 1.28
CA GLY A 59 -3.31 6.23 0.92
C GLY A 59 -2.34 5.38 0.13
N ALA A 60 -1.76 5.94 -0.93
CA ALA A 60 -0.69 5.29 -1.69
C ALA A 60 0.61 5.22 -0.86
N VAL A 61 0.93 6.29 -0.13
CA VAL A 61 2.04 6.29 0.83
C VAL A 61 1.62 5.69 2.17
N LYS A 62 2.41 4.72 2.62
CA LYS A 62 2.31 4.06 3.91
C LYS A 62 3.69 4.09 4.55
N ILE A 63 3.97 5.16 5.30
CA ILE A 63 5.30 5.45 5.83
C ILE A 63 5.53 4.79 7.19
N GLY A 64 6.58 3.99 7.30
CA GLY A 64 6.88 3.21 8.51
C GLY A 64 8.33 2.76 8.54
N ILE A 65 8.65 1.98 9.58
CA ILE A 65 9.95 1.32 9.69
C ILE A 65 9.92 -0.07 9.05
N ASP A 66 11.08 -0.47 8.55
CA ASP A 66 11.34 -1.80 8.05
C ASP A 66 12.22 -2.52 9.06
N THR A 67 11.81 -3.71 9.46
CA THR A 67 12.49 -4.51 10.47
C THR A 67 13.07 -5.80 9.90
N ALA A 68 14.15 -6.24 10.53
CA ALA A 68 14.88 -7.46 10.22
C ALA A 68 14.22 -8.71 10.84
N GLU A 69 13.50 -9.55 10.08
CA GLU A 69 13.08 -10.87 10.58
C GLU A 69 14.15 -11.93 10.26
N TRP A 70 14.75 -12.54 11.29
CA TRP A 70 15.83 -13.53 11.12
C TRP A 70 15.29 -14.92 10.85
N ASN A 71 14.06 -15.21 11.27
CA ASN A 71 13.45 -16.49 11.02
C ASN A 71 12.89 -16.54 9.60
N VAL A 72 13.58 -17.29 8.75
CA VAL A 72 13.26 -17.47 7.34
C VAL A 72 11.94 -18.21 7.06
N SER A 73 11.30 -18.75 8.10
CA SER A 73 10.05 -19.53 8.00
C SER A 73 8.80 -18.64 7.85
N PHE A 74 8.94 -17.34 8.07
CA PHE A 74 7.88 -16.35 7.92
C PHE A 74 8.48 -15.00 7.56
N THR A 75 7.63 -14.08 7.11
CA THR A 75 8.07 -12.78 6.60
C THR A 75 7.22 -11.67 7.20
N ALA A 76 7.86 -10.54 7.50
CA ALA A 76 7.20 -9.34 7.97
C ALA A 76 6.62 -8.58 6.77
N ASN A 77 5.49 -9.05 6.22
CA ASN A 77 4.91 -8.49 5.00
C ASN A 77 4.50 -7.02 5.12
N GLY A 78 4.07 -6.61 6.31
CA GLY A 78 3.82 -5.20 6.64
C GLY A 78 5.08 -4.39 7.00
N GLY A 79 6.28 -4.96 6.82
CA GLY A 79 7.57 -4.36 7.14
C GLY A 79 7.98 -4.43 8.61
N TYR A 80 7.08 -4.82 9.52
CA TYR A 80 7.28 -4.63 10.95
C TYR A 80 7.17 -5.93 11.77
N THR A 81 8.07 -6.07 12.76
CA THR A 81 7.94 -6.97 13.90
C THR A 81 8.29 -6.21 15.20
N PRO A 82 7.77 -6.63 16.38
CA PRO A 82 7.99 -5.92 17.64
C PRO A 82 9.43 -5.92 18.20
N ASP A 83 10.21 -6.99 17.99
CA ASP A 83 11.50 -7.17 18.68
C ASP A 83 12.75 -6.99 17.79
N SER A 84 12.56 -6.91 16.47
CA SER A 84 13.66 -6.83 15.51
C SER A 84 14.34 -5.46 15.41
N ASN A 85 15.50 -5.41 14.76
CA ASN A 85 16.21 -4.16 14.48
C ASN A 85 15.59 -3.44 13.28
N VAL A 86 15.64 -2.10 13.33
CA VAL A 86 15.25 -1.21 12.23
C VAL A 86 16.33 -1.19 11.17
N THR A 87 15.97 -1.53 9.94
CA THR A 87 16.86 -1.55 8.77
C THR A 87 16.69 -0.32 7.89
N ALA A 88 15.47 0.24 7.83
CA ALA A 88 15.15 1.45 7.09
C ALA A 88 13.87 2.10 7.61
N ILE A 89 13.63 3.34 7.19
CA ILE A 89 12.31 3.99 7.20
C ILE A 89 11.89 4.17 5.75
N THR A 90 10.81 3.54 5.31
CA THR A 90 10.38 3.52 3.90
C THR A 90 8.97 4.07 3.70
N MET A 91 8.64 4.38 2.44
CA MET A 91 7.41 5.11 2.08
C MET A 91 6.25 4.22 1.63
N LEU A 92 6.52 2.96 1.29
CA LEU A 92 5.57 2.07 0.65
C LEU A 92 5.56 0.71 1.35
N HIS A 93 4.36 0.26 1.70
CA HIS A 93 4.08 -1.01 2.35
C HIS A 93 2.72 -1.53 1.89
N GLU A 94 2.50 -2.84 2.02
CA GLU A 94 1.16 -3.44 2.05
C GLU A 94 0.80 -3.84 3.49
N SER A 95 -0.47 -4.15 3.74
CA SER A 95 -0.93 -4.57 5.06
C SER A 95 -1.79 -5.82 4.94
N GLY A 96 -1.51 -6.82 5.76
CA GLY A 96 -2.32 -8.06 5.81
C GLY A 96 -2.01 -9.05 4.71
N THR A 97 -0.90 -8.89 3.99
CA THR A 97 -0.56 -9.74 2.85
C THR A 97 0.17 -11.02 3.29
N GLY A 98 0.01 -12.07 2.49
CA GLY A 98 0.74 -13.33 2.63
C GLY A 98 1.74 -13.57 1.50
N GLY A 99 2.60 -14.59 1.66
CA GLY A 99 3.68 -14.88 0.70
C GLY A 99 4.86 -13.92 0.84
N ALA A 100 5.66 -13.76 -0.21
CA ALA A 100 6.79 -12.83 -0.17
C ALA A 100 6.32 -11.37 0.01
N PRO A 101 6.92 -10.59 0.93
CA PRO A 101 6.63 -9.18 1.09
C PRO A 101 6.81 -8.39 -0.20
N THR A 102 6.07 -7.30 -0.29
CA THR A 102 6.21 -6.35 -1.38
C THR A 102 6.43 -4.93 -0.84
N TYR A 103 7.13 -4.10 -1.61
CA TYR A 103 7.60 -2.77 -1.25
C TYR A 103 8.79 -2.74 -0.25
N GLY A 104 8.77 -1.86 0.76
CA GLY A 104 9.97 -1.44 1.51
C GLY A 104 10.83 -0.48 0.71
N LEU A 105 10.22 0.49 0.00
CA LEU A 105 10.92 1.31 -0.97
C LEU A 105 11.10 2.76 -0.54
N ILE A 106 12.14 3.38 -1.11
CA ILE A 106 12.54 4.76 -0.84
C ILE A 106 12.99 4.89 0.63
N PRO A 107 14.05 4.17 1.03
CA PRO A 107 14.48 4.13 2.42
C PRO A 107 15.25 5.38 2.83
N GLN A 108 15.15 5.70 4.10
CA GLN A 108 16.04 6.60 4.80
C GLN A 108 16.47 5.94 6.11
N MET A 109 17.76 5.99 6.42
CA MET A 109 18.30 5.51 7.69
C MET A 109 19.16 6.59 8.35
N PRO A 110 18.80 7.08 9.56
CA PRO A 110 19.60 8.08 10.24
C PRO A 110 20.77 7.45 11.01
N LEU A 111 21.97 8.00 10.86
CA LEU A 111 23.20 7.51 11.51
C LEU A 111 23.89 8.63 12.30
N THR A 112 24.56 8.28 13.40
CA THR A 112 25.34 9.21 14.22
C THR A 112 26.86 9.00 14.14
N SER A 113 27.29 7.95 13.45
CA SER A 113 28.68 7.62 13.14
C SER A 113 28.71 6.82 11.83
N LEU A 114 29.82 6.92 11.11
CA LEU A 114 30.13 6.06 9.96
C LEU A 114 31.16 4.98 10.31
N GLU A 115 31.65 4.96 11.55
CA GLU A 115 32.57 3.93 12.02
C GLU A 115 31.88 2.56 11.97
N GLY A 116 32.49 1.60 11.27
CA GLY A 116 31.95 0.26 11.10
C GLY A 116 30.76 0.16 10.13
N VAL A 117 30.30 1.27 9.53
CA VAL A 117 29.21 1.28 8.57
C VAL A 117 29.71 0.91 7.17
N ASN A 118 29.08 -0.10 6.58
CA ASN A 118 29.16 -0.40 5.15
C ASN A 118 27.81 -0.08 4.52
N VAL A 119 27.74 0.95 3.68
CA VAL A 119 26.49 1.39 3.01
C VAL A 119 25.90 0.34 2.04
N LEU A 120 26.65 -0.71 1.71
CA LEU A 120 26.20 -1.86 0.90
C LEU A 120 25.78 -3.08 1.74
N ASP A 121 25.77 -2.97 3.06
CA ASP A 121 25.42 -4.05 3.98
C ASP A 121 24.60 -3.49 5.16
N ASN A 122 23.27 -3.64 5.09
CA ASN A 122 22.37 -3.08 6.10
C ASN A 122 22.59 -3.67 7.50
N LEU A 123 23.23 -4.83 7.59
CA LEU A 123 23.57 -5.48 8.85
C LEU A 123 24.55 -4.66 9.69
N THR A 124 25.31 -3.77 9.03
CA THR A 124 26.31 -2.92 9.67
C THR A 124 25.75 -1.62 10.23
N TYR A 125 24.57 -1.20 9.79
CA TYR A 125 23.97 0.08 10.17
C TYR A 125 22.56 -0.02 10.75
N MET A 126 21.91 -1.18 10.67
CA MET A 126 20.63 -1.43 11.33
C MET A 126 20.70 -1.08 12.81
N GLN A 127 19.60 -0.57 13.35
CA GLN A 127 19.55 -0.05 14.72
C GLN A 127 18.54 -0.83 15.56
N PRO A 128 18.95 -1.38 16.71
CA PRO A 128 18.01 -1.79 17.73
C PRO A 128 17.15 -0.62 18.21
N ARG A 129 15.94 -0.93 18.65
CA ARG A 129 15.07 0.03 19.35
C ARG A 129 15.44 0.09 20.82
N THR A 130 15.29 1.27 21.42
CA THR A 130 15.57 1.51 22.85
C THR A 130 14.31 1.59 23.71
N SER A 131 13.15 1.66 23.06
CA SER A 131 11.82 1.63 23.67
C SER A 131 10.84 0.99 22.70
N PRO A 132 9.65 0.56 23.16
CA PRO A 132 8.53 0.30 22.27
C PRO A 132 8.27 1.51 21.36
N ASP A 133 7.88 1.23 20.13
CA ASP A 133 7.45 2.25 19.18
C ASP A 133 6.10 2.82 19.58
N VAL A 134 5.79 4.01 19.09
CA VAL A 134 4.48 4.65 19.27
C VAL A 134 3.80 4.75 17.93
N ALA A 135 2.62 4.14 17.80
CA ALA A 135 1.79 4.21 16.61
C ALA A 135 0.42 4.78 16.96
N GLU A 136 0.04 5.83 16.25
CA GLU A 136 -1.29 6.45 16.31
C GLU A 136 -1.81 6.64 14.89
N VAL A 137 -3.12 6.87 14.73
CA VAL A 137 -3.68 7.19 13.42
C VAL A 137 -2.95 8.39 12.80
N GLY A 138 -2.29 8.15 11.67
CA GLY A 138 -1.52 9.16 10.94
C GLY A 138 -0.17 9.53 11.56
N TYR A 139 0.34 8.80 12.56
CA TYR A 139 1.63 9.09 13.18
C TYR A 139 2.36 7.84 13.65
N TYR A 140 3.67 7.81 13.45
CA TYR A 140 4.53 6.76 13.95
C TYR A 140 5.82 7.34 14.53
N LYS A 141 6.34 6.75 15.61
CA LYS A 141 7.59 7.16 16.24
C LYS A 141 8.41 5.96 16.70
N THR A 142 9.71 6.02 16.44
CA THR A 142 10.70 5.05 16.91
C THR A 142 11.90 5.73 17.57
N GLN A 143 12.52 5.04 18.53
CA GLN A 143 13.74 5.49 19.22
C GLN A 143 14.88 4.49 19.02
N LEU A 144 15.91 4.90 18.30
CA LEU A 144 17.01 4.04 17.86
C LEU A 144 18.18 4.02 18.86
N GLN A 145 18.94 2.93 18.89
CA GLN A 145 20.09 2.74 19.78
C GLN A 145 21.20 3.80 19.59
N ASN A 146 21.37 4.30 18.37
CA ASN A 146 22.26 5.42 18.09
C ASN A 146 21.81 6.77 18.68
N GLY A 147 20.67 6.79 19.38
CA GLY A 147 20.09 7.93 20.08
C GLY A 147 19.18 8.81 19.21
N VAL A 148 19.01 8.51 17.93
CA VAL A 148 18.10 9.25 17.05
C VAL A 148 16.66 8.86 17.36
N THR A 149 15.81 9.87 17.50
CA THR A 149 14.35 9.70 17.47
C THR A 149 13.83 10.05 16.08
N ALA A 150 13.04 9.17 15.47
CA ALA A 150 12.37 9.43 14.21
C ALA A 150 10.85 9.48 14.43
N GLU A 151 10.22 10.55 13.97
CA GLU A 151 8.76 10.76 14.01
C GLU A 151 8.26 10.95 12.58
N MET A 152 7.17 10.30 12.19
CA MET A 152 6.72 10.30 10.80
C MET A 152 5.20 10.36 10.67
N SER A 153 4.75 10.95 9.56
CA SER A 153 3.33 11.11 9.21
C SER A 153 3.16 11.13 7.68
N ALA A 154 1.94 10.95 7.19
CA ALA A 154 1.65 10.76 5.77
C ALA A 154 0.46 11.58 5.25
N ALA A 155 0.55 11.95 3.97
CA ALA A 155 -0.51 12.37 3.08
C ALA A 155 -0.85 11.24 2.09
N MET A 156 -1.56 11.52 0.98
CA MET A 156 -1.99 10.48 0.04
C MET A 156 -0.78 9.91 -0.73
N HIS A 157 0.09 10.79 -1.22
CA HIS A 157 1.23 10.46 -2.08
C HIS A 157 2.57 10.97 -1.54
N ALA A 158 2.60 11.52 -0.33
CA ALA A 158 3.81 12.02 0.30
C ALA A 158 3.88 11.72 1.80
N GLY A 159 5.10 11.60 2.33
CA GLY A 159 5.39 11.44 3.75
C GLY A 159 6.29 12.54 4.29
N ILE A 160 6.26 12.74 5.60
CA ILE A 160 7.21 13.58 6.34
C ILE A 160 7.87 12.77 7.45
N ILE A 161 9.17 12.94 7.62
CA ILE A 161 9.97 12.38 8.71
C ILE A 161 10.68 13.52 9.42
N LYS A 162 10.70 13.48 10.75
CA LYS A 162 11.52 14.33 11.62
C LYS A 162 12.53 13.46 12.34
N TYR A 163 13.81 13.71 12.09
CA TYR A 163 14.92 13.12 12.80
C TYR A 163 15.40 14.06 13.89
N THR A 164 15.43 13.61 15.14
CA THR A 164 16.04 14.34 16.26
C THR A 164 17.31 13.64 16.68
N TYR A 165 18.46 14.26 16.44
CA TYR A 165 19.78 13.72 16.76
C TYR A 165 20.21 14.06 18.19
N PRO A 166 21.00 13.19 18.86
CA PRO A 166 21.65 13.54 20.12
C PRO A 166 22.55 14.77 19.94
N LYS A 167 22.52 15.70 20.92
CA LYS A 167 23.35 16.92 20.87
C LYS A 167 24.84 16.61 20.70
N ASP A 168 25.31 15.59 21.41
CA ASP A 168 26.72 15.17 21.45
C ASP A 168 27.03 14.03 20.45
N SER A 169 26.20 13.85 19.42
CA SER A 169 26.46 12.86 18.36
C SER A 169 27.71 13.22 17.55
N GLY A 170 28.53 12.20 17.25
CA GLY A 170 29.78 12.34 16.50
C GLY A 170 29.58 12.80 15.06
N GLY A 171 28.42 12.51 14.47
CA GLY A 171 27.97 13.03 13.19
C GLY A 171 26.44 12.96 13.07
N ARG A 172 25.91 13.53 11.99
CA ARG A 172 24.47 13.53 11.66
C ARG A 172 24.32 13.17 10.21
N TYR A 173 23.92 11.93 9.95
CA TYR A 173 23.81 11.44 8.59
C TYR A 173 22.42 10.92 8.30
N ILE A 174 21.98 11.08 7.05
CA ILE A 174 20.84 10.35 6.48
C ILE A 174 21.38 9.56 5.30
N LEU A 175 21.30 8.23 5.41
CA LEU A 175 21.60 7.30 4.33
C LEU A 175 20.32 7.02 3.53
N VAL A 176 20.38 7.20 2.22
CA VAL A 176 19.33 6.82 1.27
C VAL A 176 19.87 5.70 0.39
N ASP A 177 19.41 4.48 0.61
CA ASP A 177 19.84 3.30 -0.15
C ASP A 177 18.73 2.86 -1.11
N VAL A 178 18.75 3.34 -2.35
CA VAL A 178 17.65 3.08 -3.30
C VAL A 178 17.48 1.59 -3.63
N SER A 179 18.44 0.75 -3.26
CA SER A 179 18.39 -0.71 -3.45
C SER A 179 17.69 -1.50 -2.35
N HIS A 180 17.25 -0.86 -1.26
CA HIS A 180 16.51 -1.53 -0.19
C HIS A 180 15.13 -1.99 -0.65
N TYR A 181 14.68 -3.09 -0.07
CA TYR A 181 13.33 -3.65 -0.17
C TYR A 181 13.05 -4.56 1.02
N LEU A 182 11.76 -4.87 1.27
CA LEU A 182 11.39 -5.85 2.28
C LEU A 182 11.95 -7.23 1.91
N PRO A 183 12.80 -7.83 2.77
CA PRO A 183 13.47 -9.07 2.43
C PRO A 183 12.49 -10.26 2.38
N SER A 184 12.77 -11.20 1.48
CA SER A 184 12.08 -12.49 1.40
C SER A 184 13.08 -13.62 1.16
N THR A 185 12.84 -14.76 1.77
CA THR A 185 13.66 -15.97 1.66
C THR A 185 13.22 -16.90 0.53
N GLY A 186 12.09 -16.61 -0.10
CA GLY A 186 11.51 -17.41 -1.17
C GLY A 186 11.86 -16.91 -2.57
N ASP A 187 11.80 -17.82 -3.54
CA ASP A 187 12.11 -17.58 -4.97
C ASP A 187 11.17 -16.57 -5.68
N LYS A 188 10.23 -15.95 -4.94
CA LYS A 188 9.19 -15.02 -5.43
C LYS A 188 9.24 -13.62 -4.80
N GLY A 189 10.39 -13.30 -4.21
CA GLY A 189 10.68 -11.96 -3.68
C GLY A 189 10.92 -10.93 -4.79
N GLN A 190 11.07 -9.68 -4.38
CA GLN A 190 11.53 -8.60 -5.25
C GLN A 190 13.04 -8.47 -5.23
N PHE A 191 13.60 -7.87 -6.27
CA PHE A 191 15.01 -7.53 -6.39
C PHE A 191 15.17 -6.14 -7.00
N TYR A 192 16.26 -5.48 -6.63
CA TYR A 192 16.62 -4.20 -7.20
C TYR A 192 17.28 -4.33 -8.57
N SER A 193 16.84 -3.50 -9.52
CA SER A 193 17.40 -3.39 -10.86
C SER A 193 17.57 -1.92 -11.26
N ASN A 194 18.76 -1.35 -11.09
CA ASN A 194 19.16 -0.07 -11.70
C ASN A 194 18.09 1.06 -11.61
N GLY A 195 17.65 1.42 -10.40
CA GLY A 195 16.63 2.45 -10.16
C GLY A 195 15.19 1.98 -10.44
N ARG A 196 15.00 0.67 -10.56
CA ARG A 196 13.75 -0.06 -10.73
C ARG A 196 13.74 -1.22 -9.72
N ILE A 197 12.56 -1.71 -9.36
CA ILE A 197 12.43 -2.93 -8.56
C ILE A 197 11.58 -3.91 -9.38
N GLU A 198 12.07 -5.14 -9.52
CA GLU A 198 11.41 -6.20 -10.25
C GLU A 198 11.11 -7.37 -9.31
N ARG A 199 10.04 -8.12 -9.56
CA ARG A 199 9.73 -9.36 -8.82
C ARG A 199 10.15 -10.56 -9.67
N SER A 200 10.74 -11.58 -9.05
CA SER A 200 11.22 -12.77 -9.80
C SER A 200 10.08 -13.54 -10.49
N ASN A 201 10.40 -14.06 -11.68
CA ASN A 201 9.74 -14.99 -12.65
C ASN A 201 8.20 -15.07 -12.80
N ASP A 202 7.39 -14.65 -11.84
CA ASP A 202 5.93 -14.69 -11.86
C ASP A 202 5.27 -13.31 -11.64
N GLY A 203 6.03 -12.27 -11.29
CA GLY A 203 5.56 -10.88 -11.22
C GLY A 203 6.02 -10.06 -12.44
N GLY A 204 5.43 -8.89 -12.65
CA GLY A 204 5.90 -7.96 -13.67
C GLY A 204 6.72 -6.82 -13.10
N ASP A 205 7.44 -6.15 -13.97
CA ASP A 205 8.43 -5.15 -13.61
C ASP A 205 7.82 -3.76 -13.36
N TYR A 206 7.98 -3.18 -12.16
CA TYR A 206 7.43 -1.85 -11.87
C TYR A 206 8.53 -0.82 -11.59
N ARG A 207 8.19 0.47 -11.74
CA ARG A 207 9.08 1.56 -11.40
C ARG A 207 8.39 2.51 -10.45
N VAL A 208 9.15 3.00 -9.48
CA VAL A 208 8.73 4.03 -8.54
C VAL A 208 9.73 5.17 -8.63
N TYR A 209 9.21 6.39 -8.73
CA TYR A 209 9.95 7.63 -8.69
C TYR A 209 9.68 8.32 -7.36
N PHE A 210 10.69 9.00 -6.83
CA PHE A 210 10.53 9.77 -5.61
C PHE A 210 11.21 11.13 -5.72
N CYS A 211 10.73 12.06 -4.91
CA CYS A 211 11.34 13.37 -4.74
C CYS A 211 11.44 13.66 -3.25
N ALA A 212 12.66 13.87 -2.75
CA ALA A 212 12.90 14.18 -1.36
C ALA A 212 13.40 15.62 -1.18
N ARG A 213 12.96 16.29 -0.11
CA ARG A 213 13.48 17.60 0.32
C ARG A 213 13.80 17.56 1.81
N PHE A 214 14.93 18.13 2.18
CA PHE A 214 15.29 18.41 3.57
C PHE A 214 14.98 19.86 3.93
N ASP A 215 14.61 20.12 5.18
CA ASP A 215 14.44 21.49 5.71
C ASP A 215 15.78 22.19 5.99
N SER A 216 16.84 21.40 6.11
CA SER A 216 18.20 21.83 6.41
C SER A 216 19.13 21.43 5.27
N ALA A 217 20.05 22.31 4.87
CA ALA A 217 21.04 22.00 3.86
C ALA A 217 22.11 21.06 4.44
N PRO A 218 22.43 19.93 3.78
CA PRO A 218 23.56 19.10 4.17
C PRO A 218 24.89 19.86 3.97
N SER A 219 25.86 19.64 4.85
CA SER A 219 27.24 20.12 4.66
C SER A 219 27.99 19.32 3.62
N GLN A 220 27.63 18.04 3.44
CA GLN A 220 28.17 17.17 2.41
C GLN A 220 27.08 16.23 1.89
N SER A 221 27.09 16.00 0.58
CA SER A 221 26.27 14.98 -0.08
C SER A 221 27.16 14.18 -1.01
N GLN A 222 27.14 12.86 -0.89
CA GLN A 222 27.88 11.97 -1.79
C GLN A 222 26.95 10.90 -2.31
N LEU A 223 27.07 10.60 -3.60
CA LEU A 223 26.43 9.43 -4.20
C LEU A 223 27.37 8.24 -4.02
N PHE A 224 26.81 7.05 -3.90
CA PHE A 224 27.59 5.83 -3.87
C PHE A 224 27.03 4.79 -4.83
N SER A 225 27.92 4.02 -5.45
CA SER A 225 27.59 2.76 -6.12
C SER A 225 28.41 1.61 -5.56
N GLY A 226 27.91 0.40 -5.71
CA GLY A 226 28.73 -0.78 -5.46
C GLY A 226 28.02 -2.09 -5.79
N ARG A 227 28.78 -3.18 -5.68
CA ARG A 227 28.34 -4.50 -6.08
C ARG A 227 26.98 -4.87 -5.47
N ALA A 228 26.10 -5.43 -6.29
CA ALA A 228 24.86 -6.05 -5.86
C ALA A 228 25.07 -7.05 -4.71
N THR A 229 24.46 -6.74 -3.57
CA THR A 229 24.29 -7.61 -2.41
C THR A 229 22.81 -7.56 -2.05
N ASP A 230 22.20 -8.70 -1.74
CA ASP A 230 20.87 -8.67 -1.12
C ASP A 230 20.97 -7.83 0.17
N PRO A 231 20.00 -6.94 0.46
CA PRO A 231 20.04 -6.12 1.65
C PRO A 231 20.29 -6.94 2.92
N TYR A 232 19.73 -8.15 3.00
CA TYR A 232 19.67 -8.94 4.22
C TYR A 232 20.52 -10.22 4.19
N TRP A 233 20.66 -10.85 3.02
CA TRP A 233 21.54 -12.00 2.77
C TRP A 233 22.68 -11.64 1.81
N PRO A 234 23.59 -10.73 2.19
CA PRO A 234 24.61 -10.24 1.28
C PRO A 234 25.49 -11.38 0.75
N SER A 235 25.65 -11.44 -0.57
CA SER A 235 26.49 -12.43 -1.25
C SER A 235 27.98 -12.31 -0.87
N THR A 236 28.39 -11.16 -0.32
CA THR A 236 29.69 -10.91 0.27
C THR A 236 29.58 -9.79 1.31
N LYS A 237 30.28 -9.94 2.44
CA LYS A 237 30.38 -8.89 3.48
C LYS A 237 31.50 -7.89 3.24
N ASN A 238 32.32 -8.13 2.21
CA ASN A 238 33.49 -7.29 1.88
C ASN A 238 33.26 -6.43 0.62
N ALA A 239 32.01 -6.27 0.17
CA ALA A 239 31.71 -5.31 -0.88
C ALA A 239 32.08 -3.90 -0.42
N THR A 240 32.75 -3.14 -1.27
CA THR A 240 33.18 -1.76 -0.99
C THR A 240 32.45 -0.81 -1.91
N ALA A 241 31.86 0.24 -1.35
CA ALA A 241 31.22 1.30 -2.12
C ALA A 241 32.24 2.23 -2.75
N THR A 242 31.94 2.71 -3.96
CA THR A 242 32.63 3.83 -4.59
C THR A 242 31.80 5.08 -4.37
N PHE A 243 32.38 6.09 -3.73
CA PHE A 243 31.73 7.38 -3.51
C PHE A 243 32.11 8.38 -4.60
N THR A 244 31.15 9.19 -5.03
CA THR A 244 31.34 10.30 -5.96
C THR A 244 30.63 11.56 -5.47
N ASN A 245 31.13 12.71 -5.91
CA ASN A 245 30.51 14.02 -5.69
C ASN A 245 29.67 14.45 -6.91
N ASP A 246 29.40 13.53 -7.84
CA ASP A 246 28.52 13.79 -8.98
C ASP A 246 27.08 14.09 -8.53
N THR A 247 26.33 14.77 -9.38
CA THR A 247 24.94 15.14 -9.12
C THR A 247 23.93 14.08 -9.56
N SER A 248 24.39 13.04 -10.24
CA SER A 248 23.57 11.93 -10.74
C SER A 248 24.39 10.65 -10.83
N LEU A 249 23.73 9.51 -10.64
CA LEU A 249 24.33 8.19 -10.71
C LEU A 249 23.32 7.20 -11.31
N GLU A 250 23.80 6.29 -12.14
CA GLU A 250 23.02 5.17 -12.69
C GLU A 250 23.54 3.86 -12.10
N GLY A 251 22.63 2.97 -11.71
CA GLY A 251 22.92 1.69 -11.05
C GLY A 251 23.15 0.49 -11.97
N GLY A 252 23.39 0.69 -13.28
CA GLY A 252 23.70 -0.39 -14.22
C GLY A 252 22.70 -0.53 -15.38
N ILE A 253 22.24 -1.76 -15.65
CA ILE A 253 21.35 -2.10 -16.78
C ILE A 253 19.96 -2.48 -16.25
N VAL A 254 18.90 -1.95 -16.88
CA VAL A 254 17.51 -2.30 -16.55
C VAL A 254 17.24 -3.78 -16.82
N GLY A 255 16.53 -4.47 -15.92
CA GLY A 255 16.24 -5.91 -16.02
C GLY A 255 17.37 -6.81 -15.53
N TYR A 256 18.47 -6.23 -15.02
CA TYR A 256 19.57 -7.00 -14.47
C TYR A 256 19.46 -7.10 -12.94
N GLN A 257 19.23 -8.31 -12.43
CA GLN A 257 19.06 -8.60 -11.00
C GLN A 257 20.35 -8.44 -10.15
N TYR A 258 21.49 -8.20 -10.81
CA TYR A 258 22.77 -7.93 -10.15
C TYR A 258 23.28 -6.53 -10.49
N ALA A 259 22.35 -5.60 -10.76
CA ALA A 259 22.65 -4.19 -10.92
C ALA A 259 23.34 -3.64 -9.67
N ASP A 260 24.31 -2.76 -9.86
CA ASP A 260 25.02 -2.16 -8.74
C ASP A 260 24.04 -1.38 -7.87
N ARG A 261 24.14 -1.57 -6.55
CA ARG A 261 23.38 -0.79 -5.57
C ARG A 261 23.78 0.66 -5.71
N ILE A 262 22.81 1.57 -5.62
CA ILE A 262 23.08 3.01 -5.60
C ILE A 262 22.35 3.67 -4.45
N GLY A 263 22.92 4.77 -4.00
CA GLY A 263 22.29 5.62 -3.00
C GLY A 263 23.02 6.93 -2.80
N ALA A 264 22.62 7.62 -1.75
CA ALA A 264 23.20 8.88 -1.33
C ALA A 264 23.42 8.88 0.18
N LEU A 265 24.53 9.49 0.60
CA LEU A 265 24.83 9.79 1.99
C LEU A 265 24.85 11.31 2.17
N PHE A 266 23.99 11.80 3.06
CA PHE A 266 23.92 13.21 3.41
C PHE A 266 24.46 13.42 4.81
N GLU A 267 25.42 14.33 4.98
CA GLU A 267 25.91 14.79 6.29
C GLU A 267 25.35 16.16 6.60
N PHE A 268 24.91 16.36 7.84
CA PHE A 268 24.36 17.62 8.33
C PHE A 268 25.29 18.29 9.34
N PRO A 269 25.36 19.63 9.34
CA PRO A 269 26.16 20.39 10.29
C PRO A 269 25.86 20.04 11.75
N SER A 270 26.88 20.08 12.62
CA SER A 270 26.75 19.73 14.04
C SER A 270 25.78 20.61 14.84
N ASN A 271 25.53 21.85 14.38
CA ASN A 271 24.55 22.75 14.97
C ASN A 271 23.10 22.40 14.60
N VAL A 272 22.88 21.51 13.64
CA VAL A 272 21.55 20.99 13.29
C VAL A 272 21.22 19.82 14.21
N THR A 273 20.27 20.00 15.12
CA THR A 273 19.81 18.92 16.03
C THR A 273 18.59 18.18 15.52
N THR A 274 17.88 18.79 14.57
CA THR A 274 16.67 18.24 13.97
C THR A 274 16.72 18.43 12.47
N VAL A 275 16.42 17.37 11.72
CA VAL A 275 16.29 17.40 10.26
C VAL A 275 14.91 16.89 9.90
N HIS A 276 14.16 17.62 9.09
CA HIS A 276 12.93 17.13 8.49
C HIS A 276 13.18 16.71 7.04
N SER A 277 12.53 15.64 6.63
CA SER A 277 12.58 15.06 5.29
C SER A 277 11.16 14.89 4.78
N LYS A 278 10.80 15.53 3.66
CA LYS A 278 9.56 15.27 2.95
C LYS A 278 9.86 14.43 1.73
N VAL A 279 9.04 13.43 1.45
CA VAL A 279 9.23 12.52 0.33
C VAL A 279 7.91 12.32 -0.39
N GLY A 280 7.85 12.71 -1.65
CA GLY A 280 6.73 12.44 -2.54
C GLY A 280 7.05 11.22 -3.41
N VAL A 281 6.01 10.46 -3.75
CA VAL A 281 6.13 9.19 -4.48
C VAL A 281 5.21 9.20 -5.68
N SER A 282 5.71 8.76 -6.83
CA SER A 282 4.90 8.61 -8.06
C SER A 282 5.36 7.39 -8.84
N TRP A 283 4.44 6.72 -9.51
CA TRP A 283 4.76 5.66 -10.46
C TRP A 283 4.99 6.20 -11.88
N VAL A 284 4.65 7.46 -12.15
CA VAL A 284 4.76 8.08 -13.48
C VAL A 284 6.11 8.80 -13.68
N SER A 285 6.50 9.70 -12.77
CA SER A 285 7.71 10.52 -12.95
C SER A 285 8.23 11.17 -11.67
N THR A 286 9.49 11.61 -11.69
CA THR A 286 10.09 12.44 -10.62
C THR A 286 9.41 13.79 -10.47
N ASP A 287 8.99 14.42 -11.56
CA ASP A 287 8.32 15.73 -11.53
C ASP A 287 6.99 15.63 -10.78
N LYS A 288 6.23 14.57 -11.07
CA LYS A 288 4.98 14.28 -10.36
C LYS A 288 5.21 13.95 -8.89
N ALA A 289 6.24 13.15 -8.58
CA ALA A 289 6.66 12.92 -7.19
C ALA A 289 7.00 14.24 -6.47
N CYS A 290 7.66 15.19 -7.14
CA CYS A 290 7.94 16.50 -6.55
C CYS A 290 6.69 17.37 -6.37
N GLN A 291 5.69 17.26 -7.25
CA GLN A 291 4.40 17.95 -7.09
C GLN A 291 3.63 17.43 -5.87
N PHE A 292 3.67 16.12 -5.60
CA PHE A 292 3.01 15.55 -4.43
C PHE A 292 3.57 16.03 -3.08
N LEU A 293 4.76 16.63 -3.06
CA LEU A 293 5.27 17.32 -1.86
C LEU A 293 4.37 18.49 -1.43
N ASP A 294 3.55 19.04 -2.31
CA ASP A 294 2.59 20.11 -2.00
C ASP A 294 1.45 19.62 -1.10
N GLU A 295 1.20 18.30 -1.02
CA GLU A 295 0.28 17.71 -0.04
C GLU A 295 0.76 17.88 1.40
N VAL A 296 2.07 18.11 1.58
CA VAL A 296 2.70 18.35 2.88
C VAL A 296 3.36 19.74 2.87
N PRO A 297 2.58 20.85 2.96
CA PRO A 297 3.11 22.19 2.74
C PRO A 297 4.04 22.67 3.87
N HIS A 298 3.83 22.22 5.11
CA HIS A 298 4.61 22.63 6.29
C HIS A 298 5.61 21.56 6.75
N TRP A 299 6.64 21.99 7.48
CA TRP A 299 7.65 21.10 8.10
C TRP A 299 7.30 20.65 9.52
N ASN A 300 6.00 20.64 9.86
CA ASN A 300 5.52 20.19 11.16
C ASN A 300 4.81 18.84 11.02
N VAL A 301 5.39 17.79 11.61
CA VAL A 301 4.83 16.42 11.62
C VAL A 301 3.49 16.39 12.35
N ASP A 302 3.32 17.15 13.44
CA ASP A 302 2.07 17.18 14.20
C ASP A 302 0.90 17.71 13.36
N HIS A 303 1.14 18.73 12.52
CA HIS A 303 0.10 19.23 11.63
C HIS A 303 -0.31 18.19 10.57
N VAL A 304 0.62 17.39 10.06
CA VAL A 304 0.30 16.31 9.10
C VAL A 304 -0.48 15.20 9.81
N ARG A 305 -0.07 14.83 11.03
CA ARG A 305 -0.81 13.89 11.89
C ARG A 305 -2.24 14.37 12.11
N ASP A 306 -2.42 15.62 12.50
CA ASP A 306 -3.74 16.15 12.84
C ASP A 306 -4.65 16.22 11.60
N ALA A 307 -4.09 16.54 10.43
CA ALA A 307 -4.79 16.45 9.15
C ALA A 307 -5.19 15.00 8.81
N ALA A 308 -4.31 14.03 9.07
CA ALA A 308 -4.60 12.61 8.89
C ALA A 308 -5.70 12.12 9.85
N LYS A 309 -5.63 12.45 11.14
CA LYS A 309 -6.70 12.18 12.13
C LYS A 309 -8.03 12.78 11.69
N GLY A 310 -8.01 13.99 11.15
CA GLY A 310 -9.18 14.65 10.57
C GLY A 310 -9.83 13.80 9.47
N LYS A 311 -9.05 13.38 8.47
CA LYS A 311 -9.51 12.50 7.38
C LYS A 311 -10.04 11.16 7.88
N TRP A 312 -9.33 10.49 8.79
CA TRP A 312 -9.80 9.21 9.34
C TRP A 312 -11.14 9.35 10.08
N ASN A 313 -11.30 10.40 10.89
CA ASN A 313 -12.57 10.67 11.56
C ASN A 313 -13.71 11.00 10.56
N SER A 314 -13.46 11.88 9.57
CA SER A 314 -14.50 12.30 8.62
C SER A 314 -14.87 11.22 7.62
N ASP A 315 -13.88 10.49 7.10
CA ASP A 315 -14.04 9.65 5.92
C ASP A 315 -14.35 8.20 6.32
N VAL A 316 -13.92 7.76 7.52
CA VAL A 316 -14.06 6.37 7.95
C VAL A 316 -14.83 6.23 9.26
N PHE A 317 -14.33 6.81 10.35
CA PHE A 317 -14.84 6.48 11.69
C PHE A 317 -16.21 7.11 12.00
N SER A 318 -16.57 8.21 11.34
CA SER A 318 -17.90 8.80 11.48
C SER A 318 -19.01 8.05 10.72
N LYS A 319 -18.67 7.08 9.85
CA LYS A 319 -19.64 6.35 9.03
C LYS A 319 -20.54 5.41 9.83
N ILE A 320 -20.07 4.97 11.00
CA ILE A 320 -20.83 4.09 11.89
C ILE A 320 -20.79 4.70 13.30
N ASN A 321 -21.97 4.96 13.87
CA ASN A 321 -22.09 5.39 15.25
C ASN A 321 -22.23 4.18 16.18
N VAL A 322 -21.37 4.08 17.20
CA VAL A 322 -21.38 3.00 18.19
C VAL A 322 -21.77 3.55 19.55
N THR A 323 -22.64 2.85 20.27
CA THR A 323 -23.11 3.25 21.61
C THR A 323 -22.36 2.57 22.75
N SER A 324 -21.39 1.70 22.44
CA SER A 324 -20.62 0.99 23.46
C SER A 324 -19.71 1.97 24.19
N THR A 325 -19.57 1.78 25.51
CA THR A 325 -18.57 2.47 26.33
C THR A 325 -17.44 1.53 26.75
N ASN A 326 -17.44 0.27 26.26
CA ASN A 326 -16.42 -0.70 26.57
C ASN A 326 -15.17 -0.43 25.72
N HIS A 327 -14.08 -0.05 26.37
CA HIS A 327 -12.82 0.31 25.70
C HIS A 327 -12.28 -0.79 24.79
N THR A 328 -12.34 -2.06 25.20
CA THR A 328 -11.87 -3.19 24.37
C THR A 328 -12.72 -3.35 23.11
N GLN A 329 -14.05 -3.22 23.23
CA GLN A 329 -14.93 -3.32 22.05
C GLN A 329 -14.72 -2.14 21.09
N LEU A 330 -14.55 -0.93 21.63
CA LEU A 330 -14.23 0.25 20.81
C LEU A 330 -12.87 0.09 20.12
N GLU A 331 -11.87 -0.43 20.84
CA GLU A 331 -10.54 -0.67 20.29
C GLU A 331 -10.57 -1.67 19.15
N MET A 332 -11.17 -2.85 19.36
CA MET A 332 -11.33 -3.86 18.31
C MET A 332 -12.08 -3.30 17.09
N PHE A 333 -13.17 -2.55 17.31
CA PHE A 333 -13.99 -2.02 16.24
C PHE A 333 -13.26 -0.97 15.41
N TYR A 334 -12.72 0.07 16.03
CA TYR A 334 -12.05 1.15 15.30
C TYR A 334 -10.72 0.71 14.69
N THR A 335 -10.03 -0.26 15.30
CA THR A 335 -8.85 -0.87 14.72
C THR A 335 -9.18 -1.72 13.49
N ALA A 336 -10.24 -2.53 13.54
CA ALA A 336 -10.70 -3.27 12.36
C ALA A 336 -11.14 -2.31 11.23
N MET A 337 -11.84 -1.22 11.57
CA MET A 337 -12.20 -0.17 10.61
C MET A 337 -10.96 0.51 10.01
N TYR A 338 -9.91 0.74 10.79
CA TYR A 338 -8.64 1.28 10.27
C TYR A 338 -8.02 0.33 9.24
N HIS A 339 -7.77 -0.92 9.61
CA HIS A 339 -7.13 -1.89 8.72
C HIS A 339 -7.97 -2.20 7.47
N ALA A 340 -9.30 -2.16 7.57
CA ALA A 340 -10.17 -2.31 6.42
C ALA A 340 -9.85 -1.29 5.31
N HIS A 341 -9.50 -0.04 5.66
CA HIS A 341 -9.32 1.07 4.72
C HIS A 341 -7.86 1.36 4.36
N LEU A 342 -6.93 0.43 4.57
CA LEU A 342 -5.54 0.60 4.10
C LEU A 342 -5.35 0.19 2.63
N LEU A 343 -6.13 -0.77 2.14
CA LEU A 343 -6.07 -1.29 0.78
C LEU A 343 -7.49 -1.40 0.18
N PRO A 344 -7.65 -1.29 -1.16
CA PRO A 344 -6.63 -0.97 -2.16
C PRO A 344 -6.10 0.48 -2.05
N SER A 345 -4.93 0.76 -2.63
CA SER A 345 -4.33 2.10 -2.65
C SER A 345 -4.95 2.95 -3.77
N ASN A 346 -5.49 4.13 -3.43
CA ASN A 346 -5.92 5.09 -4.44
C ASN A 346 -4.68 5.75 -5.06
N ARG A 347 -4.49 5.53 -6.36
CA ARG A 347 -3.40 6.07 -7.17
C ARG A 347 -3.95 6.82 -8.38
N THR A 348 -5.12 7.43 -8.23
CA THR A 348 -5.83 8.14 -9.31
C THR A 348 -4.95 9.21 -9.92
N GLY A 349 -4.86 9.18 -11.25
CA GLY A 349 -3.96 10.03 -12.04
C GLY A 349 -2.50 9.58 -12.06
N ASP A 350 -2.08 8.60 -11.26
CA ASP A 350 -0.69 8.16 -11.14
C ASP A 350 -0.47 6.71 -11.64
N ASN A 351 -1.09 6.41 -12.79
CA ASN A 351 -0.91 5.16 -13.52
C ASN A 351 0.24 5.28 -14.55
N PRO A 352 1.27 4.41 -14.51
CA PRO A 352 2.40 4.49 -15.44
C PRO A 352 2.15 3.89 -16.83
N TYR A 353 1.08 3.13 -17.04
CA TYR A 353 0.93 2.29 -18.24
C TYR A 353 -0.09 2.81 -19.25
N TRP A 354 -1.11 3.51 -18.78
CA TRP A 354 -2.09 4.12 -19.66
C TRP A 354 -2.62 5.43 -19.08
N GLU A 355 -3.04 6.32 -19.98
CA GLU A 355 -3.74 7.56 -19.62
C GLU A 355 -5.25 7.30 -19.65
N SER A 356 -5.93 7.62 -18.54
CA SER A 356 -7.37 7.49 -18.39
C SER A 356 -7.90 8.55 -17.42
N ASP A 357 -9.12 9.03 -17.67
CA ASP A 357 -9.86 9.92 -16.76
C ASP A 357 -10.60 9.13 -15.66
N GLU A 358 -10.53 7.80 -15.69
CA GLU A 358 -11.11 6.93 -14.66
C GLU A 358 -10.29 6.99 -13.35
N PRO A 359 -10.93 6.72 -12.20
CA PRO A 359 -10.22 6.44 -10.96
C PRO A 359 -9.23 5.29 -11.15
N TYR A 360 -8.08 5.35 -10.47
CA TYR A 360 -7.11 4.26 -10.49
C TYR A 360 -6.81 3.78 -9.07
N TYR A 361 -6.97 2.49 -8.86
CA TYR A 361 -6.71 1.78 -7.62
C TYR A 361 -5.77 0.61 -7.89
N ASP A 362 -4.89 0.32 -6.93
CA ASP A 362 -3.92 -0.77 -7.01
C ASP A 362 -3.81 -1.48 -5.65
N ASP A 363 -2.96 -2.49 -5.53
CA ASP A 363 -2.74 -3.28 -4.31
C ASP A 363 -4.01 -4.05 -3.85
N PHE A 364 -4.71 -4.65 -4.81
CA PHE A 364 -5.77 -5.64 -4.60
C PHE A 364 -5.17 -7.00 -4.19
N TYR A 365 -4.71 -7.18 -2.95
CA TYR A 365 -3.96 -8.37 -2.50
C TYR A 365 -4.69 -9.20 -1.42
N THR A 366 -5.65 -10.07 -1.72
CA THR A 366 -6.26 -10.42 -3.01
C THR A 366 -7.79 -10.26 -2.94
N ILE A 367 -8.45 -10.04 -4.07
CA ILE A 367 -9.91 -9.92 -4.14
C ILE A 367 -10.59 -11.20 -3.64
N TRP A 368 -9.95 -12.35 -3.80
CA TRP A 368 -10.38 -13.64 -3.21
C TRP A 368 -10.68 -13.56 -1.70
N ASP A 369 -10.01 -12.68 -0.96
CA ASP A 369 -10.30 -12.37 0.44
C ASP A 369 -11.37 -11.28 0.55
N THR A 370 -11.17 -10.15 -0.12
CA THR A 370 -11.94 -8.92 0.11
C THR A 370 -13.37 -8.97 -0.41
N PHE A 371 -13.69 -9.78 -1.42
CA PHE A 371 -15.05 -9.89 -1.95
C PHE A 371 -16.04 -10.42 -0.90
N ARG A 372 -15.54 -11.20 0.08
CA ARG A 372 -16.38 -11.92 1.06
C ARG A 372 -17.06 -10.98 2.04
N CYS A 373 -16.38 -9.91 2.43
CA CYS A 373 -16.86 -8.98 3.45
C CYS A 373 -16.52 -7.52 3.14
N LEU A 374 -15.29 -7.23 2.70
CA LEU A 374 -14.79 -5.86 2.62
C LEU A 374 -15.52 -5.03 1.56
N HIS A 375 -15.66 -5.54 0.33
CA HIS A 375 -16.39 -4.80 -0.72
C HIS A 375 -17.88 -4.66 -0.38
N SER A 376 -18.50 -5.69 0.19
CA SER A 376 -19.88 -5.59 0.67
C SER A 376 -20.04 -4.57 1.80
N LEU A 377 -19.05 -4.44 2.69
CA LEU A 377 -19.01 -3.37 3.69
C LEU A 377 -18.90 -2.00 3.01
N TYR A 378 -18.02 -1.84 2.01
CA TYR A 378 -17.88 -0.59 1.28
C TYR A 378 -19.13 -0.17 0.53
N VAL A 379 -19.90 -1.11 -0.03
CA VAL A 379 -21.22 -0.78 -0.61
C VAL A 379 -22.11 -0.07 0.43
N LEU A 380 -22.04 -0.45 1.70
CA LEU A 380 -22.87 0.12 2.76
C LEU A 380 -22.34 1.45 3.30
N ILE A 381 -21.03 1.54 3.55
CA ILE A 381 -20.44 2.65 4.32
C ILE A 381 -19.49 3.54 3.52
N GLN A 382 -19.01 3.07 2.37
CA GLN A 382 -18.12 3.77 1.44
C GLN A 382 -18.59 3.67 -0.03
N PRO A 383 -19.87 3.97 -0.34
CA PRO A 383 -20.42 3.68 -1.67
C PRO A 383 -19.69 4.44 -2.79
N GLN A 384 -19.21 5.66 -2.55
CA GLN A 384 -18.44 6.43 -3.54
C GLN A 384 -17.10 5.76 -3.85
N THR A 385 -16.34 5.38 -2.83
CA THR A 385 -15.08 4.64 -3.02
C THR A 385 -15.30 3.30 -3.70
N GLN A 386 -16.39 2.59 -3.37
CA GLN A 386 -16.73 1.34 -4.05
C GLN A 386 -17.06 1.56 -5.53
N ILE A 387 -17.76 2.65 -5.87
CA ILE A 387 -18.00 3.05 -7.27
C ILE A 387 -16.67 3.30 -8.00
N GLU A 388 -15.75 4.04 -7.37
CA GLU A 388 -14.43 4.31 -7.94
C GLU A 388 -13.62 3.02 -8.14
N ILE A 389 -13.64 2.11 -7.17
CA ILE A 389 -12.99 0.79 -7.27
C ILE A 389 -13.57 -0.03 -8.44
N VAL A 390 -14.90 -0.08 -8.59
CA VAL A 390 -15.52 -0.82 -9.70
C VAL A 390 -15.13 -0.22 -11.04
N ARG A 391 -15.12 1.11 -11.15
CA ARG A 391 -14.65 1.82 -12.36
C ARG A 391 -13.17 1.52 -12.66
N ALA A 392 -12.33 1.51 -11.63
CA ALA A 392 -10.91 1.18 -11.76
C ALA A 392 -10.69 -0.27 -12.24
N LEU A 393 -11.45 -1.25 -11.71
CA LEU A 393 -11.39 -2.64 -12.16
C LEU A 393 -11.80 -2.78 -13.64
N ILE A 394 -12.87 -2.09 -14.04
CA ILE A 394 -13.29 -2.06 -15.45
C ILE A 394 -12.23 -1.41 -16.33
N ASP A 395 -11.60 -0.33 -15.86
CA ASP A 395 -10.55 0.34 -16.62
C ASP A 395 -9.31 -0.55 -16.78
N ILE A 396 -8.87 -1.25 -15.73
CA ILE A 396 -7.81 -2.27 -15.83
C ILE A 396 -8.16 -3.30 -16.91
N TRP A 397 -9.40 -3.81 -16.93
CA TRP A 397 -9.84 -4.74 -17.96
C TRP A 397 -9.77 -4.15 -19.38
N ARG A 398 -10.12 -2.88 -19.59
CA ARG A 398 -10.06 -2.26 -20.92
C ARG A 398 -8.65 -2.28 -21.52
N PHE A 399 -7.62 -2.17 -20.69
CA PHE A 399 -6.22 -2.11 -21.13
C PHE A 399 -5.49 -3.45 -21.04
N GLU A 400 -5.81 -4.29 -20.05
CA GLU A 400 -5.13 -5.57 -19.80
C GLU A 400 -5.94 -6.79 -20.27
N GLY A 401 -7.22 -6.63 -20.62
CA GLY A 401 -8.10 -7.69 -21.11
C GLY A 401 -8.75 -8.55 -20.03
N PHE A 402 -8.29 -8.47 -18.78
CA PHE A 402 -8.86 -9.15 -17.62
C PHE A 402 -8.97 -8.19 -16.43
N MET A 403 -9.94 -8.42 -15.54
CA MET A 403 -9.89 -7.80 -14.21
C MET A 403 -9.01 -8.66 -13.30
N PRO A 404 -8.24 -8.04 -12.37
CA PRO A 404 -7.39 -8.79 -11.45
C PRO A 404 -8.20 -9.58 -10.42
N ASP A 405 -7.69 -10.75 -10.01
CA ASP A 405 -8.09 -11.40 -8.74
C ASP A 405 -7.09 -11.07 -7.63
N GLY A 406 -5.80 -10.96 -7.97
CA GLY A 406 -4.77 -10.37 -7.14
C GLY A 406 -3.99 -9.36 -7.98
N ARG A 407 -3.68 -8.18 -7.44
CA ARG A 407 -2.85 -7.18 -8.12
C ARG A 407 -2.07 -6.36 -7.12
N SER A 408 -0.80 -6.13 -7.40
CA SER A 408 0.01 -5.14 -6.69
C SER A 408 1.03 -4.54 -7.64
N HIS A 409 1.41 -3.29 -7.40
CA HIS A 409 2.44 -2.58 -8.20
C HIS A 409 2.13 -2.55 -9.70
N ASN A 410 0.86 -2.47 -10.06
CA ASN A 410 0.33 -2.49 -11.42
C ASN A 410 0.46 -3.84 -12.13
N PHE A 411 0.60 -4.94 -11.39
CA PHE A 411 0.71 -6.28 -11.97
C PHE A 411 -0.21 -7.30 -11.32
N ASN A 412 -0.84 -8.10 -12.16
CA ASN A 412 -1.69 -9.20 -11.70
C ASN A 412 -0.81 -10.31 -11.11
N GLY A 413 -1.16 -10.71 -9.89
CA GLY A 413 -0.55 -11.81 -9.16
C GLY A 413 -1.27 -13.13 -9.43
N ARG A 414 -0.86 -14.20 -8.73
CA ARG A 414 -1.49 -15.51 -8.86
C ARG A 414 -2.98 -15.47 -8.50
N VAL A 415 -3.84 -16.01 -9.37
CA VAL A 415 -5.25 -16.26 -9.05
C VAL A 415 -5.36 -17.32 -7.96
N GLN A 416 -6.11 -17.01 -6.89
CA GLN A 416 -6.21 -17.91 -5.73
C GLN A 416 -7.26 -19.00 -5.93
N GLY A 417 -8.49 -18.62 -6.25
CA GLY A 417 -9.60 -19.54 -6.45
C GLY A 417 -10.26 -19.37 -7.81
N GLY A 418 -10.56 -18.13 -8.18
CA GLY A 418 -11.26 -17.79 -9.41
C GLY A 418 -11.30 -16.30 -9.65
N SER A 419 -12.25 -15.84 -10.46
CA SER A 419 -12.31 -14.45 -10.91
C SER A 419 -13.18 -13.61 -9.96
N ASN A 420 -12.67 -13.25 -8.79
CA ASN A 420 -13.53 -12.68 -7.74
C ASN A 420 -13.86 -11.19 -7.91
N ALA A 421 -13.21 -10.49 -8.83
CA ALA A 421 -13.68 -9.20 -9.32
C ALA A 421 -15.13 -9.31 -9.85
N ASP A 422 -15.53 -10.45 -10.39
CA ASP A 422 -16.90 -10.72 -10.84
C ASP A 422 -17.88 -10.61 -9.66
N ASN A 423 -17.51 -11.16 -8.49
CA ASN A 423 -18.34 -11.09 -7.28
C ASN A 423 -18.49 -9.63 -6.79
N VAL A 424 -17.41 -8.84 -6.87
CA VAL A 424 -17.41 -7.42 -6.49
C VAL A 424 -18.31 -6.59 -7.39
N LEU A 425 -18.23 -6.80 -8.71
CA LEU A 425 -19.08 -6.12 -9.69
C LEU A 425 -20.54 -6.52 -9.53
N ALA A 426 -20.83 -7.83 -9.38
CA ALA A 426 -22.19 -8.33 -9.22
C ALA A 426 -22.86 -7.79 -7.95
N ASP A 427 -22.15 -7.78 -6.80
CA ASP A 427 -22.69 -7.23 -5.56
C ASP A 427 -23.03 -5.74 -5.68
N SER A 428 -22.17 -4.99 -6.37
CA SER A 428 -22.37 -3.57 -6.66
C SER A 428 -23.54 -3.33 -7.63
N TYR A 429 -23.68 -4.18 -8.66
CA TYR A 429 -24.76 -4.13 -9.65
C TYR A 429 -26.14 -4.37 -9.03
N VAL A 430 -26.29 -5.48 -8.30
CA VAL A 430 -27.59 -5.88 -7.73
C VAL A 430 -28.06 -4.93 -6.63
N LYS A 431 -27.13 -4.24 -5.96
CA LYS A 431 -27.43 -3.17 -4.98
C LYS A 431 -27.64 -1.81 -5.64
N GLY A 432 -27.58 -1.73 -6.97
CA GLY A 432 -27.95 -0.55 -7.75
C GLY A 432 -26.96 0.60 -7.65
N LEU A 433 -25.66 0.31 -7.52
CA LEU A 433 -24.64 1.37 -7.49
C LEU A 433 -24.59 2.06 -8.86
N GLY A 434 -24.83 3.38 -8.83
CA GLY A 434 -24.71 4.27 -9.98
C GLY A 434 -23.36 4.99 -10.00
N GLY A 435 -23.35 6.28 -10.38
CA GLY A 435 -22.12 7.09 -10.31
C GLY A 435 -21.17 6.90 -11.49
N GLY A 436 -21.72 6.63 -12.68
CA GLY A 436 -20.94 6.57 -13.93
C GLY A 436 -20.30 5.21 -14.22
N ILE A 437 -20.63 4.16 -13.46
CA ILE A 437 -20.22 2.79 -13.81
C ILE A 437 -20.85 2.42 -15.16
N ASN A 438 -20.00 2.11 -16.14
CA ASN A 438 -20.45 1.54 -17.41
C ASN A 438 -20.69 0.03 -17.23
N TRP A 439 -21.93 -0.34 -16.95
CA TRP A 439 -22.30 -1.74 -16.71
C TRP A 439 -22.24 -2.63 -17.94
N THR A 440 -22.33 -2.06 -19.15
CA THR A 440 -22.08 -2.81 -20.39
C THR A 440 -20.62 -3.24 -20.47
N ASP A 441 -19.68 -2.32 -20.19
CA ASP A 441 -18.25 -2.67 -20.08
C ASP A 441 -18.01 -3.61 -18.88
N GLY A 442 -18.67 -3.36 -17.74
CA GLY A 442 -18.58 -4.21 -16.56
C GLY A 442 -18.98 -5.66 -16.84
N TYR A 443 -20.08 -5.86 -17.56
CA TYR A 443 -20.49 -7.18 -18.01
C TYR A 443 -19.46 -7.81 -18.98
N ALA A 444 -18.96 -7.04 -19.95
CA ALA A 444 -17.94 -7.52 -20.87
C ALA A 444 -16.64 -7.94 -20.14
N ALA A 445 -16.26 -7.21 -19.08
CA ALA A 445 -15.13 -7.54 -18.22
C ALA A 445 -15.32 -8.87 -17.48
N MET A 446 -16.50 -9.05 -16.85
CA MET A 446 -16.87 -10.29 -16.18
C MET A 446 -16.92 -11.48 -17.15
N LYS A 447 -17.44 -11.25 -18.37
CA LYS A 447 -17.47 -12.25 -19.43
C LYS A 447 -16.06 -12.66 -19.85
N SER A 448 -15.14 -11.71 -20.02
CA SER A 448 -13.74 -11.99 -20.37
C SER A 448 -13.08 -12.86 -19.29
N ASN A 449 -13.22 -12.49 -18.02
CA ASN A 449 -12.76 -13.30 -16.88
C ASN A 449 -13.32 -14.74 -16.88
N ALA A 450 -14.60 -14.89 -17.21
CA ALA A 450 -15.30 -16.17 -17.18
C ALA A 450 -14.99 -17.06 -18.38
N ASP A 451 -14.78 -16.47 -19.56
CA ASP A 451 -14.80 -17.17 -20.83
C ASP A 451 -13.49 -17.18 -21.61
N ASP A 452 -12.66 -16.17 -21.45
CA ASP A 452 -11.40 -16.14 -22.18
C ASP A 452 -10.42 -17.09 -21.51
N LEU A 453 -9.71 -17.88 -22.32
CA LEU A 453 -8.74 -18.83 -21.81
C LEU A 453 -7.48 -18.05 -21.39
N PRO A 454 -7.19 -17.90 -20.09
CA PRO A 454 -6.02 -17.16 -19.66
C PRO A 454 -4.75 -17.91 -20.06
N TYR A 455 -3.66 -17.16 -20.20
CA TYR A 455 -2.34 -17.74 -20.41
C TYR A 455 -1.91 -18.53 -19.16
N ASN A 456 -1.42 -19.75 -19.36
CA ASN A 456 -0.79 -20.51 -18.28
C ASN A 456 0.61 -19.92 -18.05
N ASN A 457 0.85 -19.33 -16.87
CA ASN A 457 2.12 -18.67 -16.60
C ASN A 457 3.24 -19.63 -16.16
N PHE A 458 3.00 -20.94 -16.18
CA PHE A 458 3.96 -22.01 -15.83
C PHE A 458 4.61 -21.79 -14.46
N ASP A 459 3.82 -21.30 -13.52
CA ASP A 459 4.26 -21.04 -12.15
C ASP A 459 4.82 -22.35 -11.54
N PRO A 460 6.08 -22.36 -11.08
CA PRO A 460 6.73 -23.57 -10.57
C PRO A 460 6.07 -24.16 -9.32
N GLU A 461 5.25 -23.40 -8.59
CA GLU A 461 4.52 -23.87 -7.41
C GLU A 461 3.06 -24.25 -7.70
N ASP A 462 2.53 -23.91 -8.89
CA ASP A 462 1.24 -24.42 -9.38
C ASP A 462 1.36 -24.83 -10.86
N LEU A 463 2.14 -25.89 -11.09
CA LEU A 463 2.44 -26.41 -12.44
C LEU A 463 1.19 -26.83 -13.23
N THR A 464 0.07 -27.02 -12.53
CA THR A 464 -1.12 -27.62 -13.13
C THR A 464 -2.17 -26.60 -13.48
N GLY A 465 -2.32 -25.48 -12.75
CA GLY A 465 -3.38 -24.52 -13.00
C GLY A 465 -3.00 -23.08 -12.68
N SER A 466 -1.77 -22.71 -12.99
CA SER A 466 -1.22 -21.38 -12.78
C SER A 466 -1.68 -20.38 -13.82
N THR A 467 -2.33 -19.33 -13.34
CA THR A 467 -2.75 -18.16 -14.11
C THR A 467 -2.56 -16.92 -13.26
N LYS A 468 -2.29 -15.78 -13.91
CA LYS A 468 -2.26 -14.46 -13.27
C LYS A 468 -3.64 -13.77 -13.29
N GLU A 469 -4.54 -14.27 -14.11
CA GLU A 469 -5.86 -13.70 -14.33
C GLU A 469 -6.83 -14.75 -14.89
N GLY A 470 -8.12 -14.38 -14.98
CA GLY A 470 -9.17 -15.27 -15.45
C GLY A 470 -9.27 -16.58 -14.66
N ARG A 471 -9.82 -17.61 -15.29
CA ARG A 471 -10.06 -18.92 -14.67
C ARG A 471 -9.08 -19.98 -15.19
N GLY A 472 -8.22 -20.48 -14.30
CA GLY A 472 -7.39 -21.66 -14.59
C GLY A 472 -8.22 -22.91 -14.87
N ALA A 473 -7.69 -23.85 -15.65
CA ALA A 473 -8.39 -25.09 -16.00
C ALA A 473 -9.78 -24.89 -16.66
N LEU A 474 -10.02 -23.74 -17.31
CA LEU A 474 -11.33 -23.38 -17.88
C LEU A 474 -11.89 -24.41 -18.86
N ARG A 475 -11.03 -25.16 -19.56
CA ARG A 475 -11.46 -26.25 -20.46
C ARG A 475 -12.18 -27.37 -19.71
N ASP A 476 -11.70 -27.75 -18.53
CA ASP A 476 -12.36 -28.75 -17.69
C ASP A 476 -13.70 -28.24 -17.19
N TRP A 477 -13.73 -26.99 -16.67
CA TRP A 477 -14.97 -26.35 -16.22
C TRP A 477 -16.05 -26.38 -17.30
N ARG A 478 -15.69 -25.99 -18.53
CA ARG A 478 -16.62 -25.97 -19.68
C ARG A 478 -17.06 -27.35 -20.15
N GLN A 479 -16.16 -28.34 -20.12
CA GLN A 479 -16.45 -29.67 -20.65
C GLN A 479 -17.23 -30.53 -19.65
N TYR A 480 -16.89 -30.43 -18.37
CA TYR A 480 -17.37 -31.36 -17.34
C TYR A 480 -18.28 -30.70 -16.29
N GLY A 481 -18.34 -29.37 -16.21
CA GLY A 481 -19.02 -28.65 -15.13
C GLY A 481 -18.24 -28.65 -13.80
N TYR A 482 -16.99 -29.11 -13.81
CA TYR A 482 -16.08 -29.06 -12.66
C TYR A 482 -14.62 -29.10 -13.13
N VAL A 483 -13.70 -28.66 -12.27
CA VAL A 483 -12.26 -28.76 -12.52
C VAL A 483 -11.77 -30.14 -12.09
N THR A 484 -11.13 -30.90 -12.99
CA THR A 484 -10.71 -32.27 -12.66
C THR A 484 -9.50 -32.29 -11.70
N PRO A 485 -9.26 -33.41 -10.98
CA PRO A 485 -8.10 -33.55 -10.09
C PRO A 485 -6.72 -33.45 -10.77
N ASN A 486 -6.66 -33.36 -12.10
CA ASN A 486 -5.43 -33.08 -12.83
C ASN A 486 -4.91 -31.65 -12.57
N PHE A 487 -5.76 -30.78 -12.03
CA PHE A 487 -5.45 -29.40 -11.72
C PHE A 487 -5.45 -29.16 -10.20
N GLY A 488 -4.47 -28.40 -9.73
CA GLY A 488 -4.31 -27.98 -8.35
C GLY A 488 -5.49 -27.11 -7.90
N ARG A 489 -5.88 -27.27 -6.63
CA ARG A 489 -7.05 -26.60 -6.03
C ARG A 489 -8.37 -26.91 -6.74
N SER A 490 -8.47 -28.02 -7.47
CA SER A 490 -9.63 -28.40 -8.30
C SER A 490 -10.99 -28.31 -7.60
N LEU A 491 -11.12 -28.84 -6.38
CA LEU A 491 -12.36 -28.74 -5.61
C LEU A 491 -12.71 -27.29 -5.26
N SER A 492 -11.75 -26.51 -4.76
CA SER A 492 -11.95 -25.09 -4.42
C SER A 492 -12.30 -24.27 -5.67
N LYS A 493 -11.56 -24.45 -6.77
CA LYS A 493 -11.84 -23.79 -8.06
C LYS A 493 -13.25 -24.11 -8.56
N THR A 494 -13.69 -25.36 -8.46
CA THR A 494 -15.05 -25.77 -8.86
C THR A 494 -16.13 -25.01 -8.08
N VAL A 495 -15.96 -24.89 -6.75
CA VAL A 495 -16.91 -24.15 -5.90
C VAL A 495 -16.87 -22.65 -6.20
N GLU A 496 -15.68 -22.07 -6.34
CA GLU A 496 -15.52 -20.64 -6.63
C GLU A 496 -16.08 -20.29 -8.03
N TYR A 497 -15.85 -21.13 -9.04
CA TYR A 497 -16.35 -20.89 -10.40
C TYR A 497 -17.88 -20.95 -10.48
N SER A 498 -18.52 -21.84 -9.71
CA SER A 498 -19.97 -21.86 -9.58
C SER A 498 -20.50 -20.52 -9.03
N LEU A 499 -19.87 -19.97 -7.99
CA LEU A 499 -20.22 -18.65 -7.45
C LEU A 499 -19.91 -17.52 -8.46
N ASN A 500 -18.75 -17.56 -9.11
CA ASN A 500 -18.39 -16.54 -10.11
C ASN A 500 -19.38 -16.57 -11.28
N ASP A 501 -19.82 -17.74 -11.76
CA ASP A 501 -20.86 -17.86 -12.77
C ASP A 501 -22.22 -17.33 -12.28
N PHE A 502 -22.58 -17.58 -11.02
CA PHE A 502 -23.77 -16.95 -10.44
C PHE A 502 -23.68 -15.42 -10.44
N SER A 503 -22.51 -14.87 -10.12
CA SER A 503 -22.24 -13.43 -10.17
C SER A 503 -22.38 -12.87 -11.58
N VAL A 504 -21.78 -13.53 -12.59
CA VAL A 504 -21.95 -13.15 -14.00
C VAL A 504 -23.41 -13.22 -14.43
N TYR A 505 -24.15 -14.26 -14.02
CA TYR A 505 -25.58 -14.37 -14.25
C TYR A 505 -26.38 -13.19 -13.69
N GLN A 506 -26.05 -12.69 -12.49
CA GLN A 506 -26.77 -11.56 -11.88
C GLN A 506 -26.73 -10.31 -12.76
N VAL A 507 -25.58 -10.04 -13.39
CA VAL A 507 -25.38 -8.89 -14.27
C VAL A 507 -25.90 -9.17 -15.68
N ALA A 508 -25.65 -10.37 -16.21
CA ALA A 508 -26.09 -10.79 -17.55
C ALA A 508 -27.61 -10.63 -17.75
N LYS A 509 -28.43 -10.90 -16.74
CA LYS A 509 -29.89 -10.71 -16.82
C LYS A 509 -30.31 -9.31 -17.27
N GLY A 510 -29.53 -8.29 -16.93
CA GLY A 510 -29.79 -6.90 -17.31
C GLY A 510 -29.03 -6.47 -18.56
N GLU A 511 -27.74 -6.81 -18.64
CA GLU A 511 -26.84 -6.30 -19.68
C GLU A 511 -26.77 -7.17 -20.94
N ALA A 512 -26.98 -8.49 -20.83
CA ALA A 512 -26.95 -9.44 -21.94
C ALA A 512 -27.83 -10.69 -21.66
N PRO A 513 -29.18 -10.54 -21.71
CA PRO A 513 -30.10 -11.60 -21.28
C PRO A 513 -29.94 -12.94 -22.02
N GLU A 514 -29.42 -12.93 -23.24
CA GLU A 514 -29.12 -14.12 -24.05
C GLU A 514 -28.05 -15.03 -23.42
N ASP A 515 -27.14 -14.47 -22.63
CA ASP A 515 -26.08 -15.22 -21.95
C ASP A 515 -26.51 -15.72 -20.56
N ALA A 516 -27.62 -15.22 -20.01
CA ALA A 516 -28.02 -15.48 -18.62
C ALA A 516 -28.20 -16.97 -18.31
N SER A 517 -28.84 -17.75 -19.20
CA SER A 517 -29.04 -19.19 -18.97
C SER A 517 -27.73 -19.97 -18.95
N LYS A 518 -26.70 -19.53 -19.69
CA LYS A 518 -25.40 -20.18 -19.70
C LYS A 518 -24.76 -20.13 -18.32
N TYR A 519 -24.65 -18.94 -17.75
CA TYR A 519 -24.02 -18.74 -16.44
C TYR A 519 -24.87 -19.27 -15.29
N LEU A 520 -26.20 -19.21 -15.39
CA LEU A 520 -27.07 -19.84 -14.40
C LEU A 520 -26.84 -21.37 -14.35
N ASN A 521 -26.71 -22.01 -15.51
CA ASN A 521 -26.41 -23.44 -15.57
C ASN A 521 -25.01 -23.76 -15.04
N GLY A 522 -24.01 -22.90 -15.31
CA GLY A 522 -22.66 -23.05 -14.76
C GLY A 522 -22.61 -22.90 -13.24
N SER A 523 -23.54 -22.14 -12.65
CA SER A 523 -23.61 -21.99 -11.20
C SER A 523 -24.20 -23.19 -10.45
N ALA A 524 -24.84 -24.13 -11.14
CA ALA A 524 -25.66 -25.18 -10.55
C ALA A 524 -24.90 -26.45 -10.12
#